data_AF-A0A9E2CIR8-F1
#
_entry.id   AF-A0A9E2CIR8-F1
#
_cell.length_a   1.000
_cell.length_b   1.000
_cell.length_c   1.000
_cell.angle_alpha   90.00
_cell.angle_beta   90.00
_cell.angle_gamma   90.00
#
_symmetry.space_group_name_H-M   'P 1'
#
loop_
_entity.id
_entity.type
_entity.pdbx_description
1 polymer ?
#
loop_
_entity_poly.entity_id
_entity_poly.type
_entity_poly.pdbx_seq_one_letter_code
_entity_poly.pdbx_strand_id
1 'polypeptide(L)'
;TVQITVNHPITPGTWTRITHIASGASVCVGYLPGDVNGDGVVTASDIAALIDTLNGVEGRDRPIYSTDIDRSGLPRAHDVLRLVDLLNGAGTYRPWITEALPPSPCTRP
;
A
#
# COMPACT_ATOMS: atom_id res chain seq x y z
N THR A 1 -21.12 13.72 -3.42
CA THR A 1 -19.96 12.89 -3.80
C THR A 1 -18.84 13.78 -4.28
N VAL A 2 -17.60 13.54 -3.84
CA VAL A 2 -16.40 14.26 -4.31
C VAL A 2 -15.46 13.23 -4.94
N GLN A 3 -14.91 13.53 -6.11
CA GLN A 3 -13.89 12.72 -6.77
C GLN A 3 -12.55 13.46 -6.70
N ILE A 4 -11.50 12.74 -6.31
CA ILE A 4 -10.14 13.28 -6.18
C ILE A 4 -9.23 12.43 -7.08
N THR A 5 -8.51 13.08 -7.98
CA THR A 5 -7.53 12.44 -8.86
C THR A 5 -6.15 13.00 -8.53
N VAL A 6 -5.19 12.12 -8.24
CA VAL A 6 -3.80 12.49 -7.98
C VAL A 6 -2.96 12.04 -9.18
N ASN A 7 -2.37 12.99 -9.91
CA ASN A 7 -1.58 12.69 -11.12
C ASN A 7 -0.10 12.37 -10.82
N HIS A 8 0.31 12.45 -9.56
CA HIS A 8 1.65 12.11 -9.09
C HIS A 8 1.58 11.03 -8.02
N PRO A 9 2.61 10.16 -7.90
CA PRO A 9 2.68 9.22 -6.79
C PRO A 9 2.63 9.96 -5.44
N ILE A 10 1.82 9.44 -4.52
CA ILE A 10 1.92 9.82 -3.11
C ILE A 10 3.25 9.34 -2.54
N THR A 11 3.85 10.15 -1.65
CA THR A 11 5.20 9.90 -1.16
C THR A 11 5.24 8.61 -0.33
N PRO A 12 6.09 7.63 -0.69
CA PRO A 12 6.26 6.40 0.08
C PRO A 12 6.63 6.64 1.56
N GLY A 13 6.05 5.85 2.46
CA GLY A 13 6.30 5.89 3.91
C GLY A 13 5.67 7.09 4.62
N THR A 14 4.71 7.79 3.99
CA THR A 14 4.11 9.00 4.56
C THR A 14 2.59 9.05 4.38
N TRP A 15 1.94 9.98 5.09
CA TRP A 15 0.52 10.27 4.98
C TRP A 15 0.26 11.50 4.10
N THR A 16 -0.68 11.37 3.17
CA THR A 16 -1.28 12.50 2.44
C THR A 16 -2.60 12.88 3.11
N ARG A 17 -2.67 14.09 3.68
CA ARG A 17 -3.91 14.63 4.27
C ARG A 17 -4.72 15.38 3.22
N ILE A 18 -5.99 15.03 3.11
CA ILE A 18 -6.97 15.69 2.24
C ILE A 18 -8.03 16.30 3.14
N THR A 19 -8.25 17.61 3.02
CA THR A 19 -9.24 18.35 3.81
C THR A 19 -10.30 18.97 2.91
N HIS A 20 -11.56 18.68 3.18
CA HIS A 20 -12.68 19.37 2.55
C HIS A 20 -12.95 20.68 3.29
N ILE A 21 -12.63 21.80 2.65
CA ILE A 21 -12.66 23.13 3.28
C ILE A 21 -14.04 23.46 3.85
N ALA A 22 -15.12 23.21 3.11
CA ALA A 22 -16.46 23.64 3.52
C ALA A 22 -17.00 22.87 4.74
N SER A 23 -16.63 21.60 4.92
CA SER A 23 -17.06 20.81 6.09
C SER A 23 -16.00 20.67 7.18
N GLY A 24 -14.76 21.10 6.92
CA GLY A 24 -13.60 20.85 7.79
C GLY A 24 -13.18 19.38 7.90
N ALA A 25 -13.89 18.45 7.24
CA ALA A 25 -13.60 17.03 7.31
C ALA A 25 -12.25 16.71 6.67
N SER A 26 -11.48 15.80 7.28
CA SER A 26 -10.18 15.37 6.77
C SER A 26 -10.12 13.85 6.64
N VAL A 27 -9.42 13.38 5.61
CA VAL A 27 -9.02 11.97 5.45
C VAL A 27 -7.52 11.91 5.20
N CYS A 28 -6.88 10.85 5.66
CA CYS A 28 -5.47 10.60 5.42
C CYS A 28 -5.33 9.34 4.59
N VAL A 29 -4.55 9.44 3.51
CA VAL A 29 -4.21 8.34 2.62
C VAL A 29 -2.73 8.04 2.82
N GLY A 30 -2.43 6.89 3.41
CA GLY A 30 -1.07 6.41 3.62
C GLY A 30 -0.61 5.57 2.44
N TYR A 31 0.70 5.62 2.15
CA TYR A 31 1.30 4.70 1.19
C TYR A 31 2.56 4.10 1.75
N LEU A 32 2.54 2.77 1.89
CA LEU A 32 3.67 1.99 2.36
C LEU A 32 3.95 0.90 1.32
N PRO A 33 5.01 1.04 0.50
CA PRO A 33 5.36 0.03 -0.50
C PRO A 33 5.59 -1.33 0.16
N GLY A 34 4.84 -2.33 -0.31
CA GLY A 34 4.96 -3.71 0.18
C GLY A 34 4.03 -4.06 1.33
N ASP A 35 3.26 -3.10 1.86
CA ASP A 35 2.16 -3.36 2.81
C ASP A 35 0.94 -3.85 2.03
N VAL A 36 1.01 -5.13 1.65
CA VAL A 36 -0.08 -5.81 0.95
C VAL A 36 -1.25 -6.01 1.90
N ASN A 37 -0.94 -6.29 3.16
CA ASN A 37 -1.96 -6.72 4.10
C ASN A 37 -2.80 -5.57 4.68
N GLY A 38 -2.29 -4.33 4.59
CA GLY A 38 -2.92 -3.08 5.03
C GLY A 38 -2.80 -2.80 6.54
N ASP A 39 -1.87 -3.45 7.24
CA ASP A 39 -1.68 -3.30 8.69
C ASP A 39 -0.74 -2.15 9.07
N GLY A 40 -0.13 -1.50 8.08
CA GLY A 40 0.75 -0.35 8.26
C GLY A 40 2.20 -0.73 8.56
N VAL A 41 2.59 -1.99 8.46
CA VAL A 41 3.97 -2.47 8.66
C VAL A 41 4.34 -3.49 7.59
N VAL A 42 5.48 -3.28 6.94
CA VAL A 42 5.98 -4.19 5.89
C VAL A 42 6.73 -5.36 6.50
N THR A 43 6.21 -6.56 6.31
CA THR A 43 6.78 -7.80 6.86
C THR A 43 6.69 -8.96 5.86
N ALA A 44 7.24 -10.12 6.24
CA ALA A 44 7.06 -11.34 5.45
C ALA A 44 5.59 -11.78 5.35
N SER A 45 4.72 -11.32 6.26
CA SER A 45 3.29 -11.59 6.20
C SER A 45 2.62 -10.97 4.97
N ASP A 46 3.20 -9.92 4.39
CA ASP A 46 2.70 -9.33 3.14
C ASP A 46 2.89 -10.24 1.93
N ILE A 47 3.97 -11.03 1.92
CA ILE A 47 4.18 -12.04 0.88
C ILE A 47 3.10 -13.11 0.95
N ALA A 48 2.81 -13.61 2.17
CA ALA A 48 1.73 -14.57 2.37
C ALA A 48 0.37 -13.99 1.98
N ALA A 49 0.12 -12.73 2.36
CA ALA A 49 -1.10 -12.01 2.01
C ALA A 49 -1.29 -11.88 0.50
N LEU A 50 -0.22 -11.61 -0.26
CA LEU A 50 -0.28 -11.54 -1.72
C LEU A 50 -0.56 -12.92 -2.33
N ILE A 51 0.11 -13.97 -1.84
CA ILE A 51 -0.10 -15.34 -2.31
C ILE A 51 -1.55 -15.80 -2.06
N ASP A 52 -2.12 -15.49 -0.89
CA ASP A 52 -3.52 -15.80 -0.58
C ASP A 52 -4.47 -15.12 -1.57
N THR A 53 -4.24 -13.84 -1.89
CA THR A 53 -5.04 -13.13 -2.90
C THR A 53 -4.90 -13.75 -4.29
N LEU A 54 -3.69 -14.11 -4.71
CA LEU A 54 -3.46 -14.73 -6.03
C LEU A 54 -4.08 -16.13 -6.15
N ASN A 55 -4.17 -16.87 -5.05
CA ASN A 55 -4.82 -18.17 -5.00
C ASN A 55 -6.34 -18.07 -4.86
N GLY A 56 -6.91 -16.86 -4.73
CA GLY A 56 -8.35 -16.66 -4.55
C GLY A 56 -8.88 -17.23 -3.24
N VAL A 57 -8.08 -17.16 -2.16
CA VAL A 57 -8.53 -17.61 -0.84
C VAL A 57 -9.71 -16.74 -0.41
N GLU A 58 -10.84 -17.38 -0.07
CA GLU A 58 -12.07 -16.69 0.30
C GLU A 58 -11.84 -15.69 1.46
N GLY A 59 -12.33 -14.45 1.28
CA GLY A 59 -12.18 -13.38 2.26
C GLY A 59 -10.76 -12.78 2.35
N ARG A 60 -9.84 -13.17 1.45
CA ARG A 60 -8.48 -12.61 1.34
C ARG A 60 -8.29 -11.79 0.07
N ASP A 61 -9.38 -11.38 -0.57
CA ASP A 61 -9.33 -10.44 -1.68
C ASP A 61 -8.81 -9.08 -1.20
N ARG A 62 -7.90 -8.50 -1.97
CA ARG A 62 -7.24 -7.24 -1.65
C ARG A 62 -7.33 -6.28 -2.83
N PRO A 63 -7.42 -4.97 -2.55
CA PRO A 63 -7.55 -3.99 -3.60
C PRO A 63 -6.28 -3.93 -4.46
N ILE A 64 -6.45 -3.67 -5.75
CA ILE A 64 -5.35 -3.69 -6.73
C ILE A 64 -4.16 -2.80 -6.35
N TYR A 65 -4.40 -1.66 -5.70
CA TYR A 65 -3.33 -0.75 -5.27
C TYR A 65 -2.36 -1.35 -4.24
N SER A 66 -2.76 -2.45 -3.59
CA SER A 66 -1.94 -3.19 -2.61
C SER A 66 -1.35 -4.49 -3.17
N THR A 67 -1.78 -4.95 -4.34
CA THR A 67 -1.39 -6.26 -4.91
C THR A 67 -0.67 -6.19 -6.25
N ASP A 68 -0.86 -5.11 -7.01
CA ASP A 68 -0.13 -4.79 -8.25
C ASP A 68 1.15 -4.00 -7.92
N ILE A 69 2.14 -4.70 -7.39
CA ILE A 69 3.41 -4.15 -6.91
C ILE A 69 4.29 -3.69 -8.09
N ASP A 70 4.21 -4.40 -9.22
CA ASP A 70 4.96 -4.05 -10.43
C ASP A 70 4.27 -3.01 -11.33
N ARG A 71 3.03 -2.63 -10.99
CA ARG A 71 2.19 -1.65 -11.70
C ARG A 71 1.86 -2.06 -13.14
N SER A 72 1.73 -3.36 -13.38
CA SER A 72 1.30 -3.92 -14.67
C SER A 72 -0.21 -3.78 -14.92
N GLY A 73 -0.98 -3.41 -13.89
CA GLY A 73 -2.43 -3.26 -13.93
C GLY A 73 -3.19 -4.52 -13.56
N LEU A 74 -2.50 -5.60 -13.13
CA LEU A 74 -3.13 -6.85 -12.70
C LEU A 74 -2.28 -7.56 -11.64
N PRO A 75 -2.87 -8.04 -10.53
CA PRO A 75 -2.14 -8.83 -9.54
C PRO A 75 -1.81 -10.22 -10.08
N ARG A 76 -0.52 -10.56 -10.15
CA ARG A 76 0.03 -11.79 -10.72
C ARG A 76 1.26 -12.27 -9.94
N ALA A 77 1.76 -13.45 -10.30
CA ALA A 77 2.96 -14.02 -9.67
C ALA A 77 4.22 -13.12 -9.79
N HIS A 78 4.29 -12.24 -10.79
CA HIS A 78 5.39 -11.29 -10.93
C HIS A 78 5.41 -10.23 -9.82
N ASP A 79 4.25 -9.90 -9.23
CA ASP A 79 4.15 -9.01 -8.07
C ASP A 79 4.78 -9.63 -6.82
N VAL A 80 4.75 -10.95 -6.68
CA VAL A 80 5.42 -11.65 -5.58
C VAL A 80 6.94 -11.47 -5.68
N LEU A 81 7.50 -11.63 -6.89
CA LEU A 81 8.93 -11.39 -7.12
C LEU A 81 9.29 -9.93 -6.87
N ARG A 82 8.46 -9.00 -7.36
CA ARG A 82 8.66 -7.56 -7.13
C ARG A 82 8.59 -7.20 -5.65
N LEU A 83 7.69 -7.82 -4.90
CA LEU A 83 7.58 -7.64 -3.46
C LEU A 83 8.84 -8.13 -2.76
N VAL A 84 9.35 -9.31 -3.11
CA VAL A 84 10.61 -9.84 -2.55
C VAL A 84 11.78 -8.90 -2.84
N ASP A 85 11.88 -8.36 -4.06
CA ASP A 85 12.90 -7.37 -4.41
C ASP A 85 12.78 -6.10 -3.57
N LEU A 86 11.55 -5.60 -3.40
CA LEU A 86 11.25 -4.42 -2.60
C LEU A 86 11.59 -4.61 -1.11
N LEU A 87 11.28 -5.76 -0.54
CA LEU A 87 11.57 -6.08 0.86
C LEU A 87 13.08 -6.11 1.12
N ASN A 88 13.82 -6.74 0.21
CA ASN A 88 15.27 -6.94 0.37
C ASN A 88 16.12 -5.77 -0.16
N GLY A 89 15.53 -4.81 -0.86
CA GLY A 89 16.27 -3.72 -1.49
C GLY A 89 17.11 -4.17 -2.69
N ALA A 90 16.55 -5.04 -3.54
CA ALA A 90 17.21 -5.49 -4.75
C ALA A 90 17.20 -4.41 -5.85
N GLY A 91 18.27 -4.34 -6.65
CA GLY A 91 18.39 -3.39 -7.76
C GLY A 91 18.46 -1.93 -7.28
N THR A 92 17.47 -1.13 -7.68
CA THR A 92 17.37 0.30 -7.31
C THR A 92 16.50 0.54 -6.08
N TYR A 93 15.91 -0.51 -5.51
CA TYR A 93 15.11 -0.39 -4.30
C TYR A 93 16.01 -0.24 -3.07
N ARG A 94 15.63 0.66 -2.16
CA ARG A 94 16.04 0.54 -0.77
C ARG A 94 15.20 -0.57 -0.12
N PRO A 95 15.72 -1.27 0.91
CA PRO A 95 14.93 -2.26 1.63
C PRO A 95 13.73 -1.58 2.31
N TRP A 96 12.56 -2.19 2.18
CA TRP A 96 11.32 -1.77 2.86
C TRP A 96 10.91 -2.70 3.99
N ILE A 97 11.58 -3.84 4.16
CA ILE A 97 11.25 -4.74 5.26
C ILE A 97 11.40 -4.03 6.61
N THR A 98 10.44 -4.24 7.51
CA THR A 98 10.31 -3.59 8.83
C THR A 98 9.97 -2.10 8.83
N GLU A 99 9.81 -1.47 7.67
CA GLU A 99 9.29 -0.10 7.59
C GLU A 99 7.81 -0.07 8.00
N ALA A 100 7.41 1.01 8.65
CA ALA A 100 6.04 1.22 9.11
C ALA A 100 5.57 2.63 8.79
N LEU A 101 4.27 2.79 8.56
CA LEU A 101 3.68 4.12 8.53
C LEU A 101 3.75 4.72 9.94
N PRO A 102 4.09 6.01 10.07
CA PRO A 102 3.92 6.70 11.34
C PRO A 102 2.44 6.72 11.73
N PRO A 103 2.09 7.02 12.99
CA PRO A 103 0.69 7.20 13.38
C PRO A 103 -0.02 8.19 12.45
N SER A 104 -1.24 7.83 12.02
CA SER A 104 -2.02 8.70 11.12
C SER A 104 -2.25 10.07 11.76
N PRO A 105 -1.97 11.18 11.05
CA PRO A 105 -2.23 12.52 11.56
C PRO A 105 -3.72 12.88 11.50
N CYS A 106 -4.54 12.06 10.83
CA CYS A 106 -5.99 12.14 10.90
C CYS A 106 -6.47 11.27 12.05
N THR A 107 -6.61 11.86 13.24
CA THR A 107 -7.41 11.24 14.30
C THR A 107 -8.83 11.04 13.77
N ARG A 108 -9.36 9.82 13.85
CA ARG A 108 -10.81 9.63 13.78
C ARG A 108 -11.42 10.46 14.91
N PRO A 109 -12.46 11.28 14.65
CA PRO A 109 -13.26 11.81 15.75
C PRO A 109 -13.86 10.68 16.58
#